data_AF-A0A1C5NYQ0-F1
#
_entry.id   AF-A0A1C5NYQ0-F1
#
_cell.length_a   1.000
_cell.length_b   1.000
_cell.length_c   1.000
_cell.angle_alpha   90.00
_cell.angle_beta   90.00
_cell.angle_gamma   90.00
#
_symmetry.space_group_name_H-M   'P 1'
#
loop_
_entity.id
_entity.type
_entity.pdbx_description
1 polymer ?
#
loop_
_entity_poly.entity_id
_entity_poly.type
_entity_poly.pdbx_seq_one_letter_code
_entity_poly.pdbx_strand_id
1 'polypeptide(L)'
;MSSTILKLMLLLGIIGHTCNMYCDRILSIFPNGQLKLENFKDLTNEKKMAHLLEGVSPKIPMRSAILGAFSLFLQFLGYFSLSAYIYGHSRRYGSILFVSIAFFIVLGTAHHVKYALTEYVFLKLGRDTKAHGLMLDLFNSAPITKSCYLAYLLFVITLIVAIITGTAAFPLWAVIFTILPIFILLFPFRIIGTLHIAAMASMLVWLILI
;
A
#
# COMPACT_ATOMS: atom_id res chain seq x y z
N MET A 1 12.43 -14.42 -18.08
CA MET A 1 11.17 -14.97 -17.53
C MET A 1 10.13 -14.93 -18.64
N SER A 2 9.26 -15.94 -18.79
CA SER A 2 8.28 -15.93 -19.89
C SER A 2 7.19 -14.88 -19.66
N SER A 3 6.60 -14.36 -20.76
CA SER A 3 5.47 -13.41 -20.69
C SER A 3 4.31 -13.96 -19.85
N THR A 4 4.01 -15.27 -19.95
CA THR A 4 2.98 -15.92 -19.13
C THR A 4 3.23 -15.79 -17.63
N ILE A 5 4.47 -16.03 -17.17
CA ILE A 5 4.81 -15.91 -15.74
C ILE A 5 4.72 -14.44 -15.30
N LEU A 6 5.23 -13.52 -16.12
CA LEU A 6 5.14 -12.08 -15.84
C LEU A 6 3.69 -11.62 -15.66
N LYS A 7 2.78 -12.06 -16.54
CA LYS A 7 1.35 -11.75 -16.47
C LYS A 7 0.68 -12.36 -15.24
N LEU A 8 0.99 -13.62 -14.92
CA LEU A 8 0.47 -14.26 -13.72
C LEU A 8 0.86 -13.48 -12.45
N MET A 9 2.11 -13.04 -12.37
CA MET A 9 2.60 -12.25 -11.24
C MET A 9 1.91 -10.88 -11.15
N LEU A 10 1.62 -10.22 -12.28
CA LEU A 10 0.82 -8.99 -12.31
C LEU A 10 -0.62 -9.22 -11.83
N LEU A 11 -1.27 -10.32 -12.23
CA LEU A 11 -2.59 -10.69 -11.71
C LEU A 11 -2.57 -10.89 -10.19
N LEU A 12 -1.55 -11.57 -9.67
CA LEU A 12 -1.35 -11.71 -8.23
C LEU A 12 -1.16 -10.34 -7.56
N GLY A 13 -0.43 -9.43 -8.20
CA GLY A 13 -0.31 -8.05 -7.73
C GLY A 13 -1.65 -7.32 -7.62
N ILE A 14 -2.53 -7.47 -8.61
CA ILE A 14 -3.88 -6.90 -8.60
C ILE A 14 -4.72 -7.49 -7.45
N ILE A 15 -4.67 -8.81 -7.26
CA ILE A 15 -5.33 -9.48 -6.13
C ILE A 15 -4.79 -8.94 -4.80
N GLY A 16 -3.47 -8.79 -4.69
CA GLY A 16 -2.82 -8.21 -3.52
C GLY A 16 -3.30 -6.80 -3.22
N HIS A 17 -3.38 -5.92 -4.22
CA HIS A 17 -3.92 -4.57 -4.01
C HIS A 17 -5.41 -4.59 -3.62
N THR A 18 -6.20 -5.52 -4.18
CA THR A 18 -7.62 -5.68 -3.82
C THR A 18 -7.78 -6.07 -2.36
N CYS A 19 -7.02 -7.07 -1.91
CA CYS A 19 -7.03 -7.53 -0.52
C CYS A 19 -6.53 -6.44 0.44
N ASN A 20 -5.48 -5.69 0.07
CA ASN A 20 -4.98 -4.62 0.92
C ASN A 20 -5.92 -3.42 1.00
N MET A 21 -6.63 -3.11 -0.10
CA MET A 21 -7.71 -2.11 -0.07
C MET A 21 -8.83 -2.53 0.90
N TYR A 22 -9.16 -3.83 0.95
CA TYR A 22 -10.09 -4.34 1.95
C TYR A 22 -9.53 -4.16 3.37
N CYS A 23 -8.24 -4.48 3.60
CA CYS A 23 -7.55 -4.27 4.88
C CYS A 23 -7.63 -2.80 5.35
N ASP A 24 -7.35 -1.85 4.46
CA ASP A 24 -7.45 -0.41 4.79
C ASP A 24 -8.88 -0.03 5.18
N ARG A 25 -9.88 -0.52 4.43
CA ARG A 25 -11.28 -0.19 4.69
C ARG A 25 -11.76 -0.73 6.03
N ILE A 26 -11.37 -1.94 6.42
CA ILE A 26 -11.76 -2.49 7.74
C ILE A 26 -11.04 -1.83 8.93
N LEU A 27 -9.97 -1.06 8.67
CA LEU A 27 -9.24 -0.23 9.65
C LEU A 27 -9.64 1.26 9.55
N SER A 28 -10.58 1.63 8.69
CA SER A 28 -10.89 3.04 8.46
C SER A 28 -12.38 3.32 8.33
N ILE A 29 -13.21 2.29 8.19
CA ILE A 29 -14.66 2.38 8.14
C ILE A 29 -15.23 1.58 9.30
N PHE A 30 -15.72 2.29 10.32
CA PHE A 30 -16.25 1.73 11.55
C PHE A 30 -17.75 2.01 11.68
N PRO A 31 -18.47 1.33 12.59
CA PRO A 31 -19.89 1.59 12.81
C PRO A 31 -20.20 3.05 13.15
N ASN A 32 -19.30 3.72 13.89
CA ASN A 32 -19.54 5.05 14.44
C ASN A 32 -18.78 6.17 13.70
N GLY A 33 -18.28 5.89 12.50
CA GLY A 33 -17.60 6.88 11.68
C GLY A 33 -16.44 6.31 10.87
N GLN A 34 -15.65 7.21 10.28
CA GLN A 34 -14.50 6.86 9.45
C GLN A 34 -13.24 7.54 9.93
N LEU A 35 -12.11 6.84 9.87
CA LEU A 35 -10.77 7.42 10.00
C LEU A 35 -10.25 7.75 8.60
N LYS A 36 -10.04 9.03 8.33
CA LYS A 36 -9.57 9.59 7.05
C LYS A 36 -8.38 10.50 7.30
N LEU A 37 -7.59 10.75 6.25
CA LEU A 37 -6.43 11.67 6.29
C LEU A 37 -6.70 13.00 7.03
N GLU A 38 -7.88 13.58 6.85
CA GLU A 38 -8.29 14.87 7.44
C GLU A 38 -8.57 14.82 8.96
N ASN A 39 -8.89 13.65 9.51
CA ASN A 39 -9.21 13.48 10.92
C ASN A 39 -8.19 12.59 11.66
N PHE A 40 -7.02 12.31 11.08
CA PHE A 40 -5.93 11.61 11.80
C PHE A 40 -5.53 12.30 13.10
N LYS A 41 -5.69 13.62 13.20
CA LYS A 41 -5.49 14.36 14.46
C LYS A 41 -6.41 13.88 15.59
N ASP A 42 -7.56 13.29 15.27
CA ASP A 42 -8.48 12.75 16.26
C ASP A 42 -7.94 11.48 16.92
N LEU A 43 -6.87 10.85 16.38
CA LEU A 43 -6.16 9.75 17.05
C LEU A 43 -5.65 10.14 18.44
N THR A 44 -5.28 11.40 18.66
CA THR A 44 -4.80 11.88 19.96
C THR A 44 -5.93 12.19 20.94
N ASN A 45 -7.18 12.15 20.50
CA ASN A 45 -8.35 12.36 21.35
C ASN A 45 -8.95 11.01 21.75
N GLU A 46 -8.65 10.58 22.99
CA GLU A 46 -9.12 9.32 23.57
C GLU A 46 -10.63 9.11 23.40
N LYS A 47 -11.44 10.09 23.80
CA LYS A 47 -12.92 9.97 23.77
C LYS A 47 -13.44 9.77 22.36
N LYS A 48 -12.90 10.52 21.39
CA LYS A 48 -13.26 10.36 19.97
C LYS A 48 -12.86 8.99 19.45
N MET A 49 -11.66 8.51 19.78
CA MET A 49 -11.20 7.19 19.35
C MET A 49 -12.00 6.05 19.98
N ALA A 50 -12.33 6.16 21.27
CA ALA A 50 -13.15 5.17 21.98
C ALA A 50 -14.55 5.06 21.37
N HIS A 51 -15.17 6.21 21.06
CA HIS A 51 -16.47 6.26 20.38
C HIS A 51 -16.38 5.71 18.95
N LEU A 52 -15.39 6.14 18.16
CA LEU A 52 -15.20 5.69 16.77
C LEU A 52 -15.10 4.16 16.67
N LEU A 53 -14.39 3.55 17.62
CA LEU A 53 -14.12 2.11 17.67
C LEU A 53 -15.11 1.33 18.54
N GLU A 54 -16.16 1.96 19.05
CA GLU A 54 -17.20 1.27 19.82
C GLU A 54 -17.93 0.23 18.95
N GLY A 55 -18.11 -0.97 19.52
CA GLY A 55 -18.65 -2.12 18.79
C GLY A 55 -17.67 -2.83 17.85
N VAL A 56 -16.43 -2.35 17.70
CA VAL A 56 -15.42 -2.99 16.86
C VAL A 56 -14.70 -4.11 17.61
N SER A 57 -14.61 -5.29 17.00
CA SER A 57 -13.90 -6.43 17.58
C SER A 57 -12.38 -6.30 17.41
N PRO A 58 -11.56 -6.64 18.42
CA PRO A 58 -10.10 -6.69 18.28
C PRO A 58 -9.63 -7.75 17.25
N LYS A 59 -10.50 -8.67 16.81
CA LYS A 59 -10.17 -9.58 15.71
C LYS A 59 -10.03 -8.86 14.37
N ILE A 60 -10.66 -7.69 14.20
CA ILE A 60 -10.66 -6.94 12.94
C ILE A 60 -9.26 -6.42 12.60
N PRO A 61 -8.53 -5.70 13.50
CA PRO A 61 -7.20 -5.25 13.14
C PRO A 61 -6.20 -6.39 12.99
N MET A 62 -6.30 -7.45 13.79
CA MET A 62 -5.42 -8.62 13.63
C MET A 62 -5.62 -9.31 12.27
N ARG A 63 -6.87 -9.45 11.82
CA ARG A 63 -7.16 -9.94 10.46
C ARG A 63 -6.54 -9.02 9.41
N SER A 64 -6.65 -7.70 9.57
CA SER A 64 -6.03 -6.74 8.66
C SER A 64 -4.50 -6.85 8.64
N ALA A 65 -3.87 -7.07 9.78
CA ALA A 65 -2.42 -7.24 9.90
C ALA A 65 -1.92 -8.44 9.08
N ILE A 66 -2.51 -9.62 9.30
CA ILE A 66 -2.09 -10.85 8.62
C ILE A 66 -2.44 -10.83 7.14
N LEU A 67 -3.68 -10.45 6.80
CA LEU A 67 -4.11 -10.39 5.41
C LEU A 67 -3.34 -9.31 4.65
N GLY A 68 -3.03 -8.17 5.26
CA GLY A 68 -2.25 -7.11 4.63
C GLY A 68 -0.80 -7.49 4.39
N ALA A 69 -0.16 -8.19 5.33
CA ALA A 69 1.19 -8.74 5.12
C ALA A 69 1.22 -9.73 3.94
N PHE A 70 0.25 -10.66 3.87
CA PHE A 70 0.11 -11.56 2.73
C PHE A 70 -0.18 -10.80 1.42
N SER A 71 -1.03 -9.78 1.48
CA SER A 71 -1.39 -8.94 0.34
C SER A 71 -0.19 -8.17 -0.21
N LEU A 72 0.70 -7.67 0.66
CA LEU A 72 1.93 -7.00 0.24
C LEU A 72 2.90 -7.97 -0.43
N PHE A 73 2.98 -9.22 0.04
CA PHE A 73 3.73 -10.25 -0.70
C PHE A 73 3.16 -10.47 -2.11
N LEU A 74 1.85 -10.52 -2.29
CA LEU A 74 1.25 -10.62 -3.63
C LEU A 74 1.54 -9.39 -4.49
N GLN A 75 1.47 -8.18 -3.91
CA GLN A 75 1.84 -6.92 -4.58
C GLN A 75 3.30 -6.95 -5.04
N PHE A 76 4.22 -7.46 -4.20
CA PHE A 76 5.63 -7.65 -4.56
C PHE A 76 5.78 -8.42 -5.87
N LEU A 77 5.03 -9.51 -6.06
CA LEU A 77 5.11 -10.31 -7.29
C LEU A 77 4.74 -9.46 -8.52
N GLY A 78 3.67 -8.66 -8.45
CA GLY A 78 3.28 -7.79 -9.55
C GLY A 78 4.33 -6.75 -9.92
N TYR A 79 4.92 -6.08 -8.92
CA TYR A 79 5.97 -5.10 -9.16
C TYR A 79 7.31 -5.72 -9.55
N PHE A 80 7.64 -6.89 -9.00
CA PHE A 80 8.80 -7.66 -9.40
C PHE A 80 8.71 -8.07 -10.86
N SER A 81 7.52 -8.47 -11.32
CA SER A 81 7.27 -8.77 -12.73
C SER A 81 7.65 -7.60 -13.62
N LEU A 82 7.17 -6.40 -13.29
CA LEU A 82 7.51 -5.19 -14.05
C LEU A 82 9.02 -4.88 -14.00
N SER A 83 9.65 -5.01 -12.84
CA SER A 83 11.10 -4.84 -12.68
C SER A 83 11.88 -5.85 -13.53
N ALA A 84 11.47 -7.12 -13.56
CA ALA A 84 12.11 -8.18 -14.34
C ALA A 84 11.93 -7.97 -15.85
N TYR A 85 10.76 -7.52 -16.28
CA TYR A 85 10.50 -7.13 -17.68
C TYR A 85 11.42 -5.98 -18.10
N ILE A 86 11.49 -4.91 -17.30
CA ILE A 86 12.35 -3.75 -17.60
C ILE A 86 13.83 -4.14 -17.51
N TYR A 87 14.22 -5.04 -16.60
CA TYR A 87 15.60 -5.54 -16.51
C TYR A 87 16.06 -6.21 -17.82
N GLY A 88 15.15 -6.92 -18.50
CA GLY A 88 15.41 -7.51 -19.82
C GLY A 88 15.77 -6.48 -20.90
N HIS A 89 15.31 -5.24 -20.75
CA HIS A 89 15.56 -4.13 -21.69
C HIS A 89 16.67 -3.19 -21.18
N SER A 90 16.75 -2.98 -19.87
CA SER A 90 17.77 -2.18 -19.20
C SER A 90 18.05 -2.67 -17.80
N ARG A 91 19.25 -3.24 -17.64
CA ARG A 91 19.76 -3.73 -16.34
C ARG A 91 19.78 -2.63 -15.27
N ARG A 92 20.01 -1.37 -15.65
CA ARG A 92 20.09 -0.25 -14.70
C ARG A 92 18.72 0.07 -14.12
N TYR A 93 17.74 0.39 -14.96
CA TYR A 93 16.38 0.69 -14.50
C TYR A 93 15.72 -0.51 -13.82
N GLY A 94 15.87 -1.72 -14.39
CA GLY A 94 15.36 -2.94 -13.77
C GLY A 94 15.89 -3.17 -12.36
N SER A 95 17.20 -2.98 -12.14
CA SER A 95 17.82 -3.11 -10.81
C SER A 95 17.32 -2.08 -9.81
N ILE A 96 17.18 -0.81 -10.23
CA ILE A 96 16.66 0.26 -9.36
C ILE A 96 15.23 -0.06 -8.94
N LEU A 97 14.38 -0.47 -9.89
CA LEU A 97 13.01 -0.88 -9.62
C LEU A 97 12.96 -2.07 -8.65
N PHE A 98 13.82 -3.08 -8.85
CA PHE A 98 13.88 -4.25 -7.97
C PHE A 98 14.21 -3.89 -6.53
N VAL A 99 15.30 -3.13 -6.34
CA VAL A 99 15.73 -2.72 -4.99
C VAL A 99 14.69 -1.83 -4.33
N SER A 100 14.10 -0.90 -5.09
CA SER A 100 13.05 0.00 -4.61
C SER A 100 11.83 -0.78 -4.11
N ILE A 101 11.37 -1.78 -4.87
CA ILE A 101 10.20 -2.56 -4.46
C ILE A 101 10.52 -3.51 -3.31
N ALA A 102 11.69 -4.16 -3.29
CA ALA A 102 12.09 -5.00 -2.17
C ALA A 102 12.10 -4.20 -0.86
N PHE A 103 12.65 -2.99 -0.89
CA PHE A 103 12.65 -2.10 0.27
C PHE A 103 11.24 -1.63 0.67
N PHE A 104 10.40 -1.25 -0.31
CA PHE A 104 9.01 -0.88 -0.08
C PHE A 104 8.23 -2.01 0.61
N ILE A 105 8.38 -3.26 0.16
CA ILE A 105 7.59 -4.38 0.68
C ILE A 105 8.04 -4.78 2.08
N VAL A 106 9.35 -4.81 2.34
CA VAL A 106 9.88 -5.13 3.68
C VAL A 106 9.39 -4.10 4.70
N LEU A 107 9.60 -2.81 4.42
CA LEU A 107 9.19 -1.76 5.35
C LEU A 107 7.69 -1.53 5.35
N GLY A 108 7.02 -1.65 4.21
CA GLY A 108 5.59 -1.52 4.06
C GLY A 108 4.83 -2.60 4.83
N THR A 109 5.36 -3.84 4.87
CA THR A 109 4.78 -4.91 5.68
C THR A 109 4.88 -4.58 7.17
N ALA A 110 6.05 -4.14 7.62
CA ALA A 110 6.23 -3.68 9.00
C ALA A 110 5.33 -2.48 9.32
N HIS A 111 5.19 -1.53 8.40
CA HIS A 111 4.33 -0.37 8.52
C HIS A 111 2.86 -0.78 8.67
N HIS A 112 2.35 -1.61 7.76
CA HIS A 112 0.97 -2.09 7.77
C HIS A 112 0.61 -2.83 9.06
N VAL A 113 1.44 -3.80 9.44
CA VAL A 113 1.25 -4.59 10.66
C VAL A 113 1.29 -3.70 11.89
N LYS A 114 2.21 -2.74 11.97
CA LYS A 114 2.31 -1.81 13.10
C LYS A 114 1.02 -1.01 13.30
N TYR A 115 0.46 -0.44 12.24
CA TYR A 115 -0.77 0.37 12.33
C TYR A 115 -1.98 -0.48 12.71
N ALA A 116 -2.08 -1.70 12.18
CA ALA A 116 -3.10 -2.64 12.62
C ALA A 116 -2.94 -3.04 14.11
N LEU A 117 -1.70 -3.20 14.58
CA LEU A 117 -1.42 -3.49 15.99
C LEU A 117 -1.76 -2.30 16.91
N THR A 118 -1.57 -1.06 16.45
CA THR A 118 -2.00 0.15 17.15
C THR A 118 -3.49 0.07 17.51
N GLU A 119 -4.36 -0.17 16.54
CA GLU A 119 -5.80 -0.33 16.80
C GLU A 119 -6.12 -1.57 17.64
N TYR A 120 -5.42 -2.68 17.39
CA TYR A 120 -5.60 -3.92 18.16
C TYR A 120 -5.36 -3.71 19.66
N VAL A 121 -4.25 -3.07 20.02
CA VAL A 121 -3.87 -2.82 21.42
C VAL A 121 -4.93 -1.98 22.11
N PHE A 122 -5.40 -0.92 21.46
CA PHE A 122 -6.44 -0.05 22.01
C PHE A 122 -7.75 -0.80 22.27
N LEU A 123 -8.20 -1.60 21.29
CA LEU A 123 -9.41 -2.42 21.41
C LEU A 123 -9.28 -3.52 22.46
N LYS A 124 -8.13 -4.22 22.49
CA LYS A 124 -7.91 -5.39 23.35
C LYS A 124 -7.79 -5.01 24.82
N LEU A 125 -7.27 -3.82 25.12
CA LEU A 125 -7.02 -3.33 26.48
C LEU A 125 -8.16 -2.48 27.06
N GLY A 126 -9.33 -2.46 26.42
CA GLY A 126 -10.53 -1.86 27.01
C GLY A 126 -10.78 -0.39 26.68
N ARG A 127 -10.00 0.19 25.76
CA ARG A 127 -10.18 1.58 25.27
C ARG A 127 -10.11 2.66 26.35
N ASP A 128 -9.36 2.41 27.43
CA ASP A 128 -9.11 3.38 28.50
C ASP A 128 -7.87 4.25 28.20
N THR A 129 -7.54 5.17 29.11
CA THR A 129 -6.39 6.07 29.00
C THR A 129 -5.06 5.34 28.88
N LYS A 130 -4.88 4.21 29.56
CA LYS A 130 -3.65 3.42 29.47
C LYS A 130 -3.54 2.76 28.10
N ALA A 131 -4.63 2.18 27.61
CA ALA A 131 -4.71 1.60 26.28
C ALA A 131 -4.46 2.65 25.18
N HIS A 132 -5.00 3.86 25.34
CA HIS A 132 -4.79 4.97 24.42
C HIS A 132 -3.35 5.46 24.40
N GLY A 133 -2.71 5.57 25.57
CA GLY A 133 -1.28 5.87 25.66
C GLY A 133 -0.42 4.85 24.91
N LEU A 134 -0.64 3.55 25.15
CA LEU A 134 0.08 2.48 24.45
C LEU A 134 -0.17 2.46 22.94
N MET A 135 -1.40 2.77 22.51
CA MET A 135 -1.76 2.94 21.11
C MET A 135 -0.89 4.03 20.46
N LEU A 136 -0.82 5.21 21.09
CA LEU A 136 -0.04 6.33 20.60
C LEU A 136 1.46 6.06 20.62
N ASP A 137 1.98 5.40 21.65
CA ASP A 137 3.38 5.00 21.73
C ASP A 137 3.74 4.08 20.56
N LEU A 138 2.92 3.06 20.29
CA LEU A 138 3.13 2.15 19.17
C LEU A 138 3.00 2.86 17.81
N PHE A 139 2.01 3.75 17.65
CA PHE A 139 1.80 4.53 16.43
C PHE A 139 3.03 5.38 16.08
N ASN A 140 3.58 6.07 17.09
CA ASN A 140 4.73 6.97 16.95
C ASN A 140 6.08 6.23 16.92
N SER A 141 6.12 4.97 17.34
CA SER A 141 7.33 4.14 17.29
C SER A 141 7.75 3.78 15.85
N ALA A 142 9.02 3.35 15.71
CA ALA A 142 9.60 2.87 14.46
C ALA A 142 9.29 3.77 13.23
N PRO A 143 9.63 5.08 13.29
CA PRO A 143 9.35 6.01 12.20
C PRO A 143 10.01 5.61 10.88
N ILE A 144 11.10 4.83 10.94
CA ILE A 144 11.79 4.26 9.78
C ILE A 144 10.85 3.49 8.84
N THR A 145 9.79 2.86 9.37
CA THR A 145 8.78 2.16 8.56
C THR A 145 8.11 3.08 7.53
N LYS A 146 7.99 4.39 7.80
CA LYS A 146 7.44 5.37 6.87
C LYS A 146 8.31 5.60 5.62
N SER A 147 9.60 5.22 5.67
CA SER A 147 10.47 5.32 4.49
C SER A 147 10.07 4.36 3.36
N CYS A 148 9.13 3.43 3.59
CA CYS A 148 8.50 2.65 2.53
C CYS A 148 7.92 3.55 1.43
N TYR A 149 7.30 4.69 1.79
CA TYR A 149 6.73 5.63 0.82
C TYR A 149 7.79 6.23 -0.10
N LEU A 150 9.00 6.49 0.41
CA LEU A 150 10.10 7.00 -0.41
C LEU A 150 10.59 5.95 -1.42
N ALA A 151 10.71 4.69 -0.99
CA ALA A 151 11.08 3.60 -1.89
C ALA A 151 10.02 3.35 -2.96
N TYR A 152 8.74 3.46 -2.61
CA TYR A 152 7.65 3.38 -3.58
C TYR A 152 7.67 4.56 -4.56
N LEU A 153 7.93 5.78 -4.08
CA LEU A 153 8.06 6.95 -4.94
C LEU A 153 9.24 6.80 -5.91
N LEU A 154 10.38 6.31 -5.42
CA LEU A 154 11.55 5.99 -6.26
C LEU A 154 11.18 4.98 -7.35
N PHE A 155 10.43 3.93 -7.01
CA PHE A 155 9.94 2.97 -8.00
C PHE A 155 9.11 3.65 -9.10
N VAL A 156 8.10 4.44 -8.72
CA VAL A 156 7.18 5.08 -9.67
C VAL A 156 7.90 6.09 -10.57
N ILE A 157 8.78 6.94 -10.00
CA ILE A 157 9.56 7.91 -10.78
C ILE A 157 10.50 7.19 -11.74
N THR A 158 11.20 6.16 -11.27
CA THR A 158 12.12 5.37 -12.10
C THR A 158 11.39 4.73 -13.28
N LEU A 159 10.18 4.20 -13.05
CA LEU A 159 9.34 3.64 -14.11
C LEU A 159 8.92 4.71 -15.14
N ILE A 160 8.45 5.87 -14.68
CA ILE A 160 8.06 6.99 -15.55
C ILE A 160 9.24 7.42 -16.43
N VAL A 161 10.43 7.59 -15.84
CA VAL A 161 11.64 7.96 -16.58
C VAL A 161 12.02 6.86 -17.59
N ALA A 162 11.93 5.59 -17.21
CA ALA A 162 12.21 4.48 -18.11
C ALA A 162 11.25 4.46 -19.32
N ILE A 163 9.97 4.81 -19.13
CA ILE A 163 8.99 4.91 -20.23
C ILE A 163 9.30 6.12 -21.12
N ILE A 164 9.50 7.31 -20.55
CA ILE A 164 9.74 8.55 -21.30
C ILE A 164 11.01 8.47 -22.14
N THR A 165 12.05 7.81 -21.63
CA THR A 165 13.32 7.60 -22.35
C THR A 165 13.26 6.48 -23.38
N GLY A 166 12.12 5.78 -23.52
CA GLY A 166 11.95 4.63 -24.42
C GLY A 166 12.62 3.34 -23.92
N THR A 167 13.26 3.39 -22.75
CA THR A 167 14.05 2.28 -22.20
C THR A 167 13.19 1.11 -21.69
N ALA A 168 11.96 1.39 -21.26
CA ALA A 168 11.04 0.39 -20.75
C ALA A 168 10.37 -0.47 -21.85
N ALA A 169 10.63 -0.19 -23.14
CA ALA A 169 9.95 -0.85 -24.27
C ALA A 169 8.41 -0.81 -24.19
N PHE A 170 7.86 0.22 -23.54
CA PHE A 170 6.45 0.55 -23.54
C PHE A 170 6.19 1.76 -24.45
N PRO A 171 4.99 1.87 -25.03
CA PRO A 171 4.62 3.07 -25.76
C PRO A 171 4.57 4.28 -24.81
N LEU A 172 4.92 5.47 -25.31
CA LEU A 172 5.04 6.68 -24.49
C LEU A 172 3.77 6.99 -23.69
N TRP A 173 2.58 6.74 -24.26
CA TRP A 173 1.30 6.97 -23.59
C TRP A 173 1.11 6.13 -22.33
N ALA A 174 1.85 5.03 -22.14
CA ALA A 174 1.80 4.20 -20.95
C ALA A 174 2.15 4.99 -19.67
N VAL A 175 2.83 6.13 -19.80
CA VAL A 175 3.11 7.04 -18.68
C VAL A 175 1.83 7.49 -17.97
N ILE A 176 0.73 7.70 -18.71
CA ILE A 176 -0.58 8.12 -18.18
C ILE A 176 -1.15 7.05 -17.25
N PHE A 177 -0.85 5.78 -17.54
CA PHE A 177 -1.30 4.64 -16.77
C PHE A 177 -0.29 4.17 -15.73
N THR A 178 0.71 4.99 -15.40
CA THR A 178 1.49 4.78 -14.18
C THR A 178 0.68 5.20 -12.96
N ILE A 179 1.10 4.75 -11.78
CA ILE A 179 0.31 4.86 -10.55
C ILE A 179 0.09 6.32 -10.17
N LEU A 180 1.10 7.17 -10.33
CA LEU A 180 1.06 8.55 -9.87
C LEU A 180 0.01 9.40 -10.62
N PRO A 181 -0.05 9.43 -11.97
CA PRO A 181 -1.12 10.14 -12.68
C PRO A 181 -2.53 9.68 -12.30
N ILE A 182 -2.76 8.36 -12.21
CA ILE A 182 -4.08 7.83 -11.81
C ILE A 182 -4.39 8.22 -10.35
N PHE A 183 -3.42 8.13 -9.46
CA PHE A 183 -3.59 8.55 -8.07
C PHE A 183 -3.95 10.04 -7.96
N ILE A 184 -3.27 10.91 -8.71
CA ILE A 184 -3.56 12.36 -8.74
C ILE A 184 -4.99 12.61 -9.23
N LEU A 185 -5.43 11.91 -10.28
CA LEU A 185 -6.79 12.02 -10.80
C LEU A 185 -7.84 11.61 -9.76
N LEU A 186 -7.56 10.56 -8.99
CA LEU A 186 -8.47 10.01 -7.99
C LEU A 186 -8.41 10.73 -6.63
N PHE A 187 -7.35 11.48 -6.36
CA PHE A 187 -7.11 12.15 -5.08
C PHE A 187 -8.28 13.05 -4.62
N PRO A 188 -8.94 13.86 -5.47
CA PRO A 188 -10.06 14.71 -5.07
C PRO A 188 -11.27 13.94 -4.51
N PHE A 189 -11.45 12.67 -4.90
CA PHE A 189 -12.59 11.85 -4.47
C PHE A 189 -12.43 11.29 -3.05
N ARG A 190 -11.23 11.38 -2.45
CA ARG A 190 -10.95 10.97 -1.06
C ARG A 190 -11.41 9.54 -0.74
N ILE A 191 -11.22 8.61 -1.68
CA ILE A 191 -11.61 7.21 -1.51
C ILE A 191 -10.56 6.49 -0.65
N ILE A 192 -11.00 5.77 0.38
CA ILE A 192 -10.11 4.90 1.18
C ILE A 192 -9.59 3.78 0.28
N GLY A 193 -8.27 3.73 0.14
CA GLY A 193 -7.57 2.82 -0.77
C GLY A 193 -7.36 3.38 -2.19
N THR A 194 -7.42 4.70 -2.40
CA THR A 194 -7.15 5.34 -3.71
C THR A 194 -5.84 4.86 -4.34
N LEU A 195 -4.78 4.69 -3.54
CA LEU A 195 -3.49 4.17 -4.02
C LEU A 195 -3.60 2.75 -4.59
N HIS A 196 -4.38 1.89 -3.94
CA HIS A 196 -4.63 0.52 -4.41
C HIS A 196 -5.40 0.53 -5.73
N ILE A 197 -6.41 1.39 -5.88
CA ILE A 197 -7.17 1.54 -7.14
C ILE A 197 -6.24 1.97 -8.28
N ALA A 198 -5.40 2.99 -8.04
CA ALA A 198 -4.43 3.46 -9.01
C ALA A 198 -3.46 2.35 -9.43
N ALA A 199 -2.93 1.61 -8.47
CA ALA A 199 -2.01 0.49 -8.75
C ALA A 199 -2.68 -0.65 -9.53
N MET A 200 -3.91 -1.04 -9.18
CA MET A 200 -4.65 -2.07 -9.93
C MET A 200 -4.89 -1.66 -11.38
N ALA A 201 -5.32 -0.41 -11.61
CA ALA A 201 -5.53 0.12 -12.95
C ALA A 201 -4.23 0.14 -13.76
N SER A 202 -3.12 0.56 -13.15
CA SER A 202 -1.80 0.51 -13.77
C SER A 202 -1.36 -0.91 -14.13
N MET A 203 -1.49 -1.86 -13.21
CA MET A 203 -1.11 -3.25 -13.44
C MET A 203 -1.95 -3.92 -14.53
N LEU A 204 -3.23 -3.57 -14.66
CA LEU A 204 -4.08 -4.05 -15.76
C LEU A 204 -3.53 -3.59 -17.12
N VAL A 205 -3.06 -2.35 -17.23
CA VAL A 205 -2.44 -1.86 -18.47
C VAL A 205 -1.11 -2.56 -18.72
N TRP A 206 -0.27 -2.73 -17.70
CA TRP A 206 1.00 -3.44 -17.84
C TRP A 206 0.83 -4.90 -18.26
N LEU A 207 -0.25 -5.55 -17.82
CA LEU A 207 -0.61 -6.92 -18.22
C LEU A 207 -0.89 -7.04 -19.73
N ILE A 208 -1.44 -5.98 -20.34
CA ILE A 208 -1.69 -5.92 -21.79
C ILE A 208 -0.39 -5.62 -22.55
N LEU A 209 0.50 -4.81 -21.97
CA LEU A 209 1.74 -4.36 -22.61
C LEU A 209 2.91 -5.36 -22.53
N ILE A 210 2.88 -6.28 -21.57
CA ILE A 210 3.86 -7.40 -21.40
C ILE A 210 3.34 -8.65 -22.14
#